data_AF-A0A852VJ62-F1
#
_entry.id   AF-A0A852VJ62-F1
#
_cell.length_a   1.000
_cell.length_b   1.000
_cell.length_c   1.000
_cell.angle_alpha   90.00
_cell.angle_beta   90.00
_cell.angle_gamma   90.00
#
_symmetry.space_group_name_H-M   'P 1'
#
loop_
_entity.id
_entity.type
_entity.pdbx_description
1 polymer ?
#
loop_
_entity_poly.entity_id
_entity_poly.type
_entity_poly.pdbx_seq_one_letter_code
_entity_poly.pdbx_strand_id
1 'polypeptide(L)'
;MTVVPPLPLLAISAVVEGPGSMWRSLTGSFSTGPQELLAWGGLAYTALVATVVGSGLWTWLMSRHNAGSVAPFSLLVPITGLTLAWALLGETPSPVELVGGVLVIIGVWATTRRRATLPPSSPTGAPRVAVPTGGAASAR
;
A
#
# COMPACT_ATOMS: atom_id res chain seq x y z
N MET A 1 15.46 -3.58 9.57
CA MET A 1 14.26 -3.01 10.23
C MET A 1 14.67 -2.54 11.61
N THR A 2 14.49 -1.26 11.91
CA THR A 2 14.94 -0.64 13.16
C THR A 2 14.07 -1.09 14.34
N VAL A 3 14.69 -1.46 15.46
CA VAL A 3 14.00 -1.72 16.75
C VAL A 3 13.49 -0.43 17.42
N VAL A 4 13.71 0.71 16.77
CA VAL A 4 13.41 2.05 17.25
C VAL A 4 11.90 2.27 17.48
N PRO A 5 10.96 1.81 16.64
CA PRO A 5 9.53 1.94 16.92
C PRO A 5 8.94 0.97 17.97
N PRO A 6 9.29 -0.34 17.99
CA PRO A 6 8.66 -1.27 18.93
C PRO A 6 9.07 -1.02 20.39
N LEU A 7 10.29 -0.55 20.66
CA LEU A 7 10.74 -0.27 22.04
C LEU A 7 9.91 0.80 22.79
N PRO A 8 9.67 2.01 22.25
CA PRO A 8 8.84 3.01 22.92
C PRO A 8 7.38 2.57 23.02
N LEU A 9 6.85 1.86 22.03
CA LEU A 9 5.49 1.31 22.10
C LEU A 9 5.38 0.25 23.21
N LEU A 10 6.38 -0.60 23.37
CA LEU A 10 6.45 -1.60 24.43
C LEU A 10 6.57 -0.97 25.81
N ALA A 11 7.34 0.12 25.92
CA ALA A 11 7.42 0.91 27.15
C ALA A 11 6.06 1.54 27.53
N ILE A 12 5.35 2.13 26.56
CA ILE A 12 4.03 2.72 26.79
C ILE A 12 3.00 1.64 27.17
N SER A 13 2.97 0.51 26.45
CA SER A 13 2.08 -0.62 26.76
C SER A 13 2.34 -1.17 28.17
N ALA A 14 3.61 -1.33 28.58
CA ALA A 14 3.94 -1.78 29.93
C ALA A 14 3.46 -0.81 31.04
N VAL A 15 3.43 0.50 30.76
CA VAL A 15 2.90 1.52 31.69
C VAL A 15 1.36 1.52 31.72
N VAL A 16 0.71 1.36 30.56
CA VAL A 16 -0.75 1.48 30.42
C VAL A 16 -1.48 0.18 30.80
N GLU A 17 -1.02 -0.96 30.30
CA GLU A 17 -1.67 -2.27 30.49
C GLU A 17 -1.07 -3.06 31.67
N GLY A 18 0.07 -2.59 32.19
CA GLY A 18 0.81 -3.19 33.29
C GLY A 18 1.91 -4.16 32.82
N PRO A 19 3.05 -4.26 33.55
CA PRO A 19 4.25 -4.98 33.08
C PRO A 19 4.06 -6.50 32.85
N GLY A 20 2.99 -7.09 33.37
CA GLY A 20 2.71 -8.53 33.27
C GLY A 20 1.58 -8.90 32.31
N SER A 21 0.90 -7.93 31.67
CA SER A 21 -0.22 -8.22 30.75
C SER A 21 0.27 -8.94 29.50
N MET A 22 1.35 -8.44 28.88
CA MET A 22 1.98 -9.03 27.69
C MET A 22 2.39 -10.48 27.93
N TRP A 23 3.03 -10.77 29.07
CA TRP A 23 3.48 -12.13 29.38
C TRP A 23 2.31 -13.10 29.52
N ARG A 24 1.26 -12.69 30.24
CA ARG A 24 0.03 -13.49 30.37
C ARG A 24 -0.64 -13.75 29.03
N SER A 25 -0.76 -12.73 28.18
CA SER A 25 -1.31 -12.89 26.83
C SER A 25 -0.47 -13.83 25.97
N LEU A 26 0.87 -13.69 25.99
CA LEU A 26 1.77 -14.58 25.25
C LEU A 26 1.62 -16.04 25.69
N THR A 27 1.65 -16.30 27.00
CA THR A 27 1.51 -17.66 27.53
C THR A 27 0.12 -18.23 27.27
N GLY A 28 -0.91 -17.38 27.27
CA GLY A 28 -2.28 -17.75 26.92
C GLY A 28 -2.42 -18.17 25.46
N SER A 29 -1.70 -17.51 24.53
CA SER A 29 -1.79 -17.77 23.09
C SER A 29 -1.27 -19.13 22.61
N PHE A 30 -0.51 -19.83 23.45
CA PHE A 30 -0.08 -21.21 23.17
C PHE A 30 -1.12 -22.26 23.62
N SER A 31 -2.24 -21.84 24.19
CA SER A 31 -3.31 -22.75 24.59
C SER A 31 -4.12 -23.22 23.37
N THR A 32 -4.57 -24.47 23.38
CA THR A 32 -5.35 -25.05 22.26
C THR A 32 -6.83 -24.69 22.32
N GLY A 33 -7.14 -23.40 22.41
CA GLY A 33 -8.52 -22.88 22.41
C GLY A 33 -9.02 -22.56 20.99
N PRO A 34 -10.34 -22.60 20.73
CA PRO A 34 -10.91 -22.18 19.44
C PRO A 34 -10.53 -20.75 19.04
N GLN A 35 -10.50 -19.83 20.02
CA GLN A 35 -10.09 -18.44 19.83
C GLN A 35 -8.62 -18.28 19.43
N GLU A 36 -7.72 -19.15 19.90
CA GLU A 36 -6.30 -19.09 19.54
C GLU A 36 -6.08 -19.55 18.11
N LEU A 37 -6.82 -20.56 17.64
CA LEU A 37 -6.78 -20.98 16.25
C LEU A 37 -7.20 -19.84 15.30
N LEU A 38 -8.22 -19.06 15.68
CA LEU A 38 -8.63 -17.88 14.92
C LEU A 38 -7.56 -16.78 14.96
N ALA A 39 -6.92 -16.55 16.10
CA ALA A 39 -5.84 -15.57 16.23
C ALA A 39 -4.63 -15.94 15.36
N TRP A 40 -4.17 -17.19 15.43
CA TRP A 40 -3.10 -17.70 14.58
C TRP A 40 -3.49 -17.72 13.10
N GLY A 41 -4.75 -18.05 12.79
CA GLY A 41 -5.30 -17.97 11.44
C GLY A 41 -5.30 -16.55 10.88
N GLY A 42 -5.72 -15.56 11.68
CA GLY A 42 -5.69 -14.15 11.34
C GLY A 42 -4.27 -13.61 11.15
N LEU A 43 -3.33 -14.06 11.99
CA LEU A 43 -1.90 -13.74 11.85
C LEU A 43 -1.34 -14.32 10.54
N ALA A 44 -1.61 -15.60 10.26
CA ALA A 44 -1.18 -16.25 9.03
C ALA A 44 -1.79 -15.59 7.78
N TYR A 45 -3.07 -15.23 7.84
CA TYR A 45 -3.74 -14.47 6.78
C TYR A 45 -3.05 -13.12 6.52
N THR A 46 -2.78 -12.35 7.58
CA THR A 46 -2.13 -11.04 7.47
C THR A 46 -0.70 -11.15 6.93
N ALA A 47 0.07 -12.11 7.44
CA ALA A 47 1.46 -12.31 7.03
C ALA A 47 1.56 -12.83 5.59
N LEU A 48 0.80 -13.88 5.24
CA LEU A 48 0.94 -14.54 3.95
C LEU A 48 0.08 -13.88 2.87
N VAL A 49 -1.21 -13.69 3.13
CA VAL A 49 -2.13 -13.17 2.11
C VAL A 49 -2.01 -11.66 2.01
N ALA A 50 -2.21 -10.92 3.11
CA ALA A 50 -2.22 -9.47 3.03
C ALA A 50 -0.81 -8.91 2.69
N THR A 51 0.24 -9.46 3.28
CA THR A 51 1.62 -8.95 3.07
C THR A 51 2.30 -9.59 1.87
N VAL A 52 2.52 -10.91 1.86
CA VAL A 52 3.30 -11.56 0.79
C VAL A 52 2.54 -11.51 -0.55
N VAL A 53 1.30 -11.98 -0.59
CA VAL A 53 0.50 -11.96 -1.83
C VAL A 53 0.17 -10.52 -2.23
N GLY A 54 -0.24 -9.67 -1.30
CA GLY A 54 -0.54 -8.26 -1.59
C GLY A 54 0.65 -7.49 -2.18
N SER A 55 1.82 -7.56 -1.52
CA SER A 55 3.03 -6.87 -1.98
C SER A 55 3.59 -7.49 -3.25
N GLY A 56 3.52 -8.82 -3.38
CA GLY A 56 3.94 -9.54 -4.58
C GLY A 56 3.09 -9.15 -5.79
N LEU A 57 1.76 -9.11 -5.64
CA LEU A 57 0.84 -8.69 -6.69
C LEU A 57 1.07 -7.22 -7.06
N TRP A 58 1.21 -6.33 -6.08
CA TRP A 58 1.53 -4.92 -6.34
C TRP A 58 2.82 -4.76 -7.15
N THR A 59 3.88 -5.44 -6.74
CA THR A 59 5.19 -5.41 -7.40
C THR A 59 5.10 -5.97 -8.81
N TRP A 60 4.38 -7.08 -9.01
CA TRP A 60 4.13 -7.66 -10.32
C TRP A 60 3.33 -6.70 -11.22
N LEU A 61 2.28 -6.06 -10.72
CA LEU A 61 1.50 -5.08 -11.48
C LEU A 61 2.37 -3.87 -11.90
N MET A 62 3.17 -3.33 -10.98
CA MET A 62 4.14 -2.25 -11.26
C MET A 62 5.16 -2.63 -12.32
N SER A 63 5.60 -3.90 -12.36
CA SER A 63 6.58 -4.36 -13.33
C SER A 63 6.02 -4.47 -14.76
N ARG A 64 4.70 -4.64 -14.91
CA ARG A 64 4.03 -4.87 -16.21
C ARG A 64 3.19 -3.69 -16.71
N HIS A 65 2.77 -2.80 -15.82
CA HIS A 65 1.94 -1.65 -16.16
C HIS A 65 2.62 -0.35 -15.72
N ASN A 66 2.39 0.74 -16.45
CA ASN A 66 2.84 2.06 -16.03
C ASN A 66 2.30 2.35 -14.62
N ALA A 67 3.15 2.88 -13.73
CA ALA A 67 2.80 3.18 -12.34
C ALA A 67 1.50 3.99 -12.19
N GLY A 68 1.17 4.79 -13.21
CA GLY A 68 -0.08 5.53 -13.28
C GLY A 68 -1.37 4.73 -13.37
N SER A 69 -1.32 3.50 -13.87
CA SER A 69 -2.50 2.63 -14.02
C SER A 69 -2.86 1.90 -12.73
N VAL A 70 -1.89 1.69 -11.84
CA VAL A 70 -2.07 0.82 -10.67
C VAL A 70 -2.27 1.63 -9.39
N ALA A 71 -1.71 2.84 -9.32
CA ALA A 71 -1.89 3.76 -8.21
C ALA A 71 -3.38 4.00 -7.82
N PRO A 72 -4.34 4.09 -8.76
CA PRO A 72 -5.75 4.24 -8.40
C PRO A 72 -6.34 3.04 -7.66
N PHE A 73 -5.78 1.82 -7.79
CA PHE A 73 -6.32 0.65 -7.08
C PHE A 73 -6.17 0.77 -5.56
N SER A 74 -5.17 1.50 -5.06
CA SER A 74 -5.03 1.76 -3.62
C SER A 74 -6.20 2.56 -3.06
N LEU A 75 -6.89 3.33 -3.89
CA LEU A 75 -8.07 4.10 -3.48
C LEU A 75 -9.31 3.21 -3.32
N LEU A 76 -9.26 1.96 -3.79
CA LEU A 76 -10.31 0.97 -3.57
C LEU A 76 -10.22 0.32 -2.18
N VAL A 77 -9.07 0.41 -1.51
CA VAL A 77 -8.84 -0.13 -0.16
C VAL A 77 -9.87 0.38 0.86
N PRO A 78 -10.14 1.68 1.02
CA PRO A 78 -11.15 2.16 1.96
C PRO A 78 -12.57 1.65 1.62
N ILE A 79 -12.93 1.60 0.35
CA ILE A 79 -14.26 1.14 -0.08
C ILE A 79 -14.45 -0.35 0.20
N THR A 80 -13.48 -1.17 -0.18
CA THR A 80 -13.50 -2.62 0.08
C THR A 80 -13.45 -2.90 1.57
N GLY A 81 -12.62 -2.17 2.32
CA GLY A 81 -12.56 -2.27 3.79
C GLY A 81 -13.91 -2.01 4.45
N LEU A 82 -14.57 -0.89 4.10
CA LEU A 82 -15.89 -0.54 4.66
C LEU A 82 -16.98 -1.54 4.24
N THR A 83 -16.94 -2.00 3.00
CA THR A 83 -17.90 -3.00 2.48
C THR A 83 -17.73 -4.35 3.18
N LEU A 84 -16.49 -4.78 3.41
CA LEU A 84 -16.19 -6.03 4.12
C LEU A 84 -16.52 -5.91 5.62
N ALA A 85 -16.26 -4.77 6.25
CA ALA A 85 -16.67 -4.52 7.64
C ALA A 85 -18.20 -4.62 7.80
N TRP A 86 -18.95 -4.00 6.89
CA TRP A 86 -20.42 -4.12 6.89
C TRP A 86 -20.90 -5.55 6.61
N ALA A 87 -20.34 -6.21 5.58
CA ALA A 87 -20.83 -7.51 5.13
C ALA A 87 -20.40 -8.69 6.02
N LEU A 88 -19.17 -8.69 6.52
CA LEU A 88 -18.60 -9.80 7.31
C LEU A 88 -18.69 -9.56 8.81
N LEU A 89 -18.52 -8.31 9.25
CA LEU A 89 -18.57 -7.95 10.67
C LEU A 89 -19.95 -7.45 11.11
N GLY A 90 -20.84 -7.11 10.16
CA GLY A 90 -22.18 -6.59 10.47
C GLY A 90 -22.18 -5.15 10.99
N GLU A 91 -21.06 -4.43 10.87
CA GLU A 91 -20.95 -3.05 11.34
C GLU A 91 -21.69 -2.10 10.41
N THR A 92 -22.66 -1.34 10.93
CA THR A 92 -23.38 -0.35 10.14
C THR A 92 -22.51 0.88 9.89
N PRO A 93 -22.21 1.23 8.62
CA PRO A 93 -21.38 2.39 8.31
C PRO A 93 -21.99 3.66 8.89
N SER A 94 -21.21 4.39 9.66
CA SER A 94 -21.61 5.68 10.18
C SER A 94 -21.76 6.70 9.04
N PRO A 95 -22.56 7.76 9.21
CA PRO A 95 -22.68 8.84 8.22
C PRO A 95 -21.32 9.47 7.86
N VAL A 96 -20.39 9.56 8.83
CA VAL A 96 -19.06 10.12 8.62
C VAL A 96 -18.21 9.24 7.71
N GLU A 97 -18.28 7.92 7.87
CA GLU A 97 -17.58 6.96 7.01
C GLU A 97 -18.12 6.97 5.58
N LEU A 98 -19.44 7.11 5.42
CA LEU A 98 -20.07 7.28 4.12
C LEU A 98 -19.59 8.55 3.42
N VAL A 99 -19.53 9.68 4.14
CA VAL A 99 -18.99 10.94 3.59
C VAL A 99 -17.52 10.78 3.21
N GLY A 100 -16.72 10.12 4.05
CA GLY A 100 -15.33 9.78 3.75
C GLY A 100 -15.18 8.94 2.49
N GLY A 101 -15.99 7.89 2.33
CA GLY A 101 -16.02 7.04 1.14
C GLY A 101 -16.38 7.82 -0.13
N VAL A 102 -17.40 8.69 -0.06
CA VAL A 102 -17.77 9.57 -1.18
C VAL A 102 -16.64 10.54 -1.54
N LEU A 103 -15.97 11.14 -0.54
CA LEU A 103 -14.83 12.03 -0.77
C LEU A 103 -13.68 11.31 -1.47
N VAL A 104 -13.37 10.07 -1.09
CA VAL A 104 -12.35 9.25 -1.77
C VAL A 104 -12.74 9.04 -3.24
N ILE A 105 -13.98 8.63 -3.52
CA ILE A 105 -14.48 8.42 -4.89
C ILE A 105 -14.35 9.69 -5.73
N ILE A 106 -14.75 10.85 -5.19
CA ILE A 106 -14.62 12.14 -5.86
C ILE A 106 -13.14 12.47 -6.15
N GLY A 107 -12.26 12.27 -5.18
CA GLY A 107 -10.82 12.47 -5.33
C GLY A 107 -10.22 11.59 -6.45
N VAL A 108 -10.61 10.31 -6.51
CA VAL A 108 -10.20 9.38 -7.58
C VAL A 108 -10.67 9.88 -8.94
N TRP A 109 -11.94 10.23 -9.03
CA TRP A 109 -12.55 10.66 -10.28
C TRP A 109 -11.91 11.95 -10.81
N ALA A 110 -11.65 12.91 -9.93
CA ALA A 110 -10.99 14.15 -10.27
C ALA A 110 -9.53 13.95 -10.73
N THR A 111 -8.77 13.08 -10.06
CA THR A 111 -7.38 12.79 -10.40
C THR A 111 -7.24 11.98 -11.69
N THR A 112 -8.14 11.02 -11.93
CA THR A 112 -8.18 10.21 -13.15
C THR A 112 -8.46 11.08 -14.38
N ARG A 113 -9.39 12.04 -14.28
CA ARG A 113 -9.72 12.96 -15.38
C ARG A 113 -8.56 13.88 -15.77
N ARG A 114 -7.74 14.34 -14.82
CA ARG A 114 -6.60 15.23 -15.09
C ARG A 114 -5.42 14.55 -15.80
N ARG A 115 -5.27 13.23 -15.71
CA ARG A 115 -4.19 12.50 -16.39
C ARG A 115 -4.45 12.26 -17.88
N ALA A 116 -5.71 12.17 -18.30
CA ALA A 116 -6.06 11.97 -19.72
C ALA A 116 -5.72 13.19 -20.61
N THR A 117 -5.47 14.37 -20.00
CA THR A 117 -5.28 15.64 -20.71
C THR A 117 -3.82 16.02 -20.98
N LEU A 118 -2.83 15.21 -20.60
CA LEU A 118 -1.42 15.51 -20.91
C LEU A 118 -0.99 14.81 -22.21
N PRO A 119 -0.62 15.55 -23.28
CA PRO A 119 -0.07 14.96 -24.50
C PRO A 119 1.23 14.20 -24.21
N PRO A 120 1.54 13.12 -24.94
CA PRO A 120 2.84 12.48 -24.86
C PRO A 120 3.91 13.50 -25.20
N SER A 121 4.77 13.82 -24.24
CA SER A 121 5.98 14.58 -24.48
C SER A 121 6.82 13.77 -25.46
N SER A 122 6.81 14.17 -26.74
CA SER A 122 7.81 13.75 -27.72
C SER A 122 9.19 13.88 -27.08
N PRO A 123 10.08 12.88 -27.20
CA PRO A 123 11.44 12.98 -26.71
C PRO A 123 12.22 14.01 -27.57
N THR A 124 11.99 15.30 -27.33
CA THR A 124 12.63 16.42 -28.05
C THR A 124 13.98 16.78 -27.42
N GLY A 125 14.84 15.80 -27.16
CA GLY A 125 16.09 16.12 -26.47
C GLY A 125 17.11 15.00 -26.41
N ALA A 126 17.28 14.23 -27.49
CA ALA A 126 18.60 13.62 -27.67
C ALA A 126 19.59 14.78 -27.88
N PRO A 127 20.65 14.92 -27.06
CA PRO A 127 21.75 15.81 -27.40
C PRO A 127 22.30 15.26 -28.72
N ARG A 128 22.03 15.94 -29.84
CA ARG A 128 22.74 15.68 -31.08
C ARG A 128 24.20 16.01 -30.80
N VAL A 129 24.97 15.00 -30.42
CA VAL A 129 26.43 15.04 -30.54
C VAL A 129 26.68 15.28 -32.02
N ALA A 130 26.94 16.54 -32.37
CA ALA A 130 27.39 16.91 -33.69
C ALA A 130 28.73 16.21 -33.89
N VAL A 131 28.71 15.09 -34.61
CA VAL A 131 29.94 14.47 -35.11
C VAL A 131 30.53 15.45 -36.11
N PRO A 132 31.71 16.04 -35.85
CA PRO A 132 32.33 16.91 -36.83
C PRO A 132 32.77 16.03 -38.00
N THR A 133 31.99 16.06 -39.08
CA THR A 133 32.43 15.54 -40.37
C THR A 133 33.48 16.51 -40.91
N GLY A 134 34.74 16.26 -40.55
CA GLY A 134 35.90 16.90 -41.18
C GLY A 134 35.97 16.49 -42.65
N GLY A 135 35.31 17.27 -43.49
CA GLY A 135 35.45 17.21 -44.94
C GLY A 135 36.43 18.29 -45.40
N ALA A 136 37.21 17.91 -46.42
CA ALA A 136 38.15 18.73 -47.20
C ALA A 136 39.46 19.08 -46.47
N ALA A 137 40.63 19.16 -47.10
CA ALA A 137 41.13 18.85 -48.43
C ALA A 137 42.57 19.41 -48.42
N SER A 138 43.44 18.91 -49.30
CA SER A 138 44.79 19.42 -49.58
C SER A 138 45.81 19.19 -48.45
N ALA A 139 47.07 18.88 -48.69
CA ALA A 139 47.92 19.06 -49.85
C ALA A 139 48.94 17.90 -49.85
N ARG A 140 49.27 17.36 -51.03
CA ARG A 140 50.61 17.42 -51.65
C ARG A 140 51.67 16.55 -51.00
#